data_AF-A0A191T5V4-F1
#
_entry.id   AF-A0A191T5V4-F1
#
_cell.length_a   1.000
_cell.length_b   1.000
_cell.length_c   1.000
_cell.angle_alpha   90.00
_cell.angle_beta   90.00
_cell.angle_gamma   90.00
#
_symmetry.space_group_name_H-M   'P 1'
#
loop_
_entity.id
_entity.type
_entity.pdbx_description
1 polymer ?
#
loop_
_entity_poly.entity_id
_entity_poly.type
_entity_poly.pdbx_seq_one_letter_code
_entity_poly.pdbx_strand_id
1 'polypeptide(L)' 'MSLTVTYWRILMLTMSTACMDSLLNLSANGTVILAKLPEAYAIFDPIVDVMPVIPVFFLLLAFVWQAAVSFR' A
#
# COMPACT_ATOMS: atom_id res chain seq x y z
N MET A 1 3.14 33.00 20.10
CA MET A 1 2.13 31.92 20.01
C MET A 1 1.66 31.60 18.58
N SER A 2 1.78 32.52 17.60
CA SER A 2 1.33 32.28 16.21
C SER A 2 2.30 31.46 15.33
N LEU A 3 3.62 31.60 15.55
CA LEU A 3 4.65 30.97 14.70
C LEU A 3 4.78 29.46 14.91
N THR A 4 4.69 28.97 16.16
CA THR A 4 4.80 27.53 16.49
C THR A 4 3.63 26.71 15.93
N VAL A 5 2.42 27.27 15.94
CA VAL A 5 1.22 26.61 15.40
C VAL A 5 1.24 26.58 13.86
N THR A 6 1.74 27.65 13.23
CA THR A 6 1.91 27.71 11.77
C THR A 6 3.00 26.74 11.31
N TYR A 7 4.11 26.65 12.04
CA TYR A 7 5.19 25.68 11.77
C TYR A 7 4.68 24.24 11.85
N TRP A 8 3.90 23.90 12.88
CA TRP A 8 3.34 22.56 13.03
C TRP A 8 2.31 22.21 11.92
N ARG A 9 1.51 23.18 11.48
CA ARG A 9 0.60 23.02 10.34
C ARG A 9 1.35 22.77 9.02
N ILE A 10 2.42 23.52 8.77
CA ILE A 10 3.24 23.34 7.56
C ILE A 10 3.94 21.97 7.59
N LEU A 11 4.49 21.56 8.75
CA LEU A 11 5.14 20.27 8.92
C LEU A 11 4.17 19.09 8.69
N MET A 12 2.94 19.16 9.22
CA MET A 12 1.94 18.10 8.97
C MET A 12 1.53 18.02 7.49
N LEU A 13 1.43 19.16 6.79
CA LEU A 13 1.09 19.20 5.37
C LEU A 13 2.23 18.66 4.49
N THR A 14 3.49 18.97 4.79
CA THR A 14 4.64 18.46 4.02
C THR A 14 4.86 16.96 4.23
N MET A 15 4.60 16.43 5.44
CA MET A 15 4.66 14.99 5.70
C MET A 15 3.55 14.22 4.94
N SER A 16 2.37 14.83 4.77
CA SER A 16 1.28 14.24 3.98
C SER A 16 1.62 14.16 2.49
N THR A 17 2.18 15.23 1.91
CA THR A 17 2.58 15.25 0.49
C THR A 17 3.76 14.30 0.23
N ALA A 18 4.75 14.24 1.12
CA ALA A 18 5.88 13.31 1.00
C ALA A 18 5.45 11.83 1.04
N CYS A 19 4.37 11.52 1.77
CA CYS A 19 3.77 10.18 1.79
C CYS A 19 3.13 9.83 0.44
N MET A 20 2.41 10.77 -0.18
CA MET A 20 1.85 10.58 -1.52
C MET A 20 2.94 10.44 -2.59
N ASP A 21 4.00 11.23 -2.54
CA ASP A 21 5.12 11.13 -3.47
C ASP A 21 5.86 9.79 -3.34
N SER A 22 6.01 9.29 -2.11
CA SER A 22 6.61 7.96 -1.86
C SER A 22 5.74 6.82 -2.39
N LEU A 23 4.41 6.94 -2.25
CA LEU A 23 3.44 6.01 -2.82
C LEU A 23 3.45 6.03 -4.35
N LEU A 24 3.48 7.23 -4.95
CA LEU A 24 3.56 7.39 -6.41
C LEU A 24 4.89 6.87 -6.95
N ASN A 25 6.00 7.07 -6.23
CA ASN A 25 7.33 6.58 -6.60
C ASN A 25 7.40 5.04 -6.53
N LEU A 26 6.79 4.44 -5.50
CA LEU A 26 6.69 2.97 -5.38
C LEU A 26 5.82 2.37 -6.50
N SER A 27 4.71 3.04 -6.85
CA SER A 27 3.84 2.63 -7.96
C SER A 27 4.49 2.86 -9.35
N ALA A 28 5.24 3.94 -9.53
CA ALA A 28 5.85 4.31 -10.81
C ALA A 28 7.12 3.50 -11.09
N ASN A 29 7.86 3.11 -10.05
CA ASN A 29 9.06 2.28 -10.19
C ASN A 29 8.76 0.78 -10.32
N GLY A 30 7.49 0.41 -10.54
CA GLY A 30 7.11 -0.93 -10.97
C GLY A 30 7.74 -2.04 -10.13
N THR A 31 7.98 -1.82 -8.84
CA THR A 31 8.54 -2.82 -7.92
C THR A 31 7.49 -3.87 -7.53
N VAL A 32 6.55 -4.15 -8.45
CA VAL A 32 6.06 -5.51 -8.66
C VAL A 32 7.23 -6.29 -9.26
N ILE A 33 8.24 -6.55 -8.42
CA ILE A 33 9.37 -7.40 -8.79
C ILE A 33 8.82 -8.82 -8.89
N LEU A 34 8.19 -9.14 -10.02
CA LEU A 34 8.06 -10.49 -10.54
C LEU A 34 9.36 -10.84 -11.29
N ALA A 35 10.50 -10.54 -10.67
CA ALA A 35 11.76 -11.10 -11.13
C ALA A 35 11.74 -12.58 -10.78
N LYS A 36 12.24 -13.41 -11.71
CA LYS A 36 12.39 -14.86 -11.52
C LYS A 36 12.96 -15.15 -10.13
N LEU A 37 12.25 -15.98 -9.38
CA LEU A 37 12.69 -16.37 -8.05
C LEU A 37 14.08 -17.03 -8.18
N PRO A 38 15.02 -16.77 -7.25
CA PRO A 38 16.27 -17.54 -7.19
C PRO A 38 15.95 -19.04 -7.15
N GLU A 39 16.83 -19.89 -7.68
CA GLU A 39 16.58 -21.34 -7.87
C GLU A 39 16.04 -22.05 -6.62
N ALA A 40 16.48 -21.64 -5.42
CA ALA A 40 15.99 -22.17 -4.14
C ALA A 40 14.51 -21.90 -3.85
N TYR A 41 13.90 -20.92 -4.53
CA TYR A 41 12.50 -20.52 -4.36
C TYR A 41 11.62 -20.84 -5.57
N ALA A 42 12.14 -21.51 -6.60
CA ALA A 42 11.36 -21.88 -7.79
C ALA A 42 10.12 -22.75 -7.46
N ILE A 43 10.12 -23.46 -6.34
CA ILE A 43 8.96 -24.23 -5.85
C ILE A 43 7.77 -23.30 -5.54
N PHE A 44 8.04 -22.05 -5.18
CA PHE A 44 7.04 -21.03 -4.86
C PHE A 44 6.63 -20.18 -6.08
N ASP A 45 7.13 -20.48 -7.28
CA ASP A 45 6.71 -19.81 -8.52
C ASP A 45 5.17 -19.78 -8.68
N PRO A 46 4.44 -20.89 -8.46
CA PRO A 46 2.98 -20.86 -8.59
C PRO A 46 2.26 -19.97 -7.56
N ILE A 47 2.88 -19.72 -6.41
CA ILE A 47 2.31 -18.87 -5.35
C ILE A 47 2.57 -17.39 -5.68
N VAL A 48 3.77 -17.08 -6.19
CA VAL A 48 4.12 -15.73 -6.61
C VAL A 48 3.29 -15.28 -7.81
N ASP A 49 2.91 -16.19 -8.70
CA ASP A 49 1.99 -15.90 -9.80
C ASP A 49 0.58 -15.47 -9.32
N VAL A 50 0.16 -15.93 -8.14
CA VAL A 50 -1.13 -15.59 -7.54
C VAL A 50 -1.04 -14.36 -6.62
N MET A 51 0.15 -14.03 -6.10
CA MET A 51 0.38 -12.89 -5.19
C MET A 51 -0.19 -11.53 -5.67
N PRO A 52 -0.21 -11.18 -6.98
CA PRO A 52 -0.79 -9.92 -7.46
C PRO A 52 -2.30 -9.78 -7.21
N VAL A 53 -3.02 -10.86 -6.91
CA VAL A 53 -4.47 -10.82 -6.65
C VAL A 53 -4.81 -10.34 -5.23
N ILE A 54 -3.84 -10.36 -4.31
CA ILE A 54 -4.04 -10.04 -2.88
C ILE A 54 -4.75 -8.67 -2.66
N PRO A 55 -4.40 -7.58 -3.37
CA PRO A 55 -5.10 -6.29 -3.21
C PRO A 55 -6.62 -6.39 -3.49
N VAL A 56 -7.03 -7.22 -4.44
CA VAL A 56 -8.45 -7.45 -4.76
C VAL A 56 -9.14 -8.20 -3.62
N PHE A 57 -8.48 -9.20 -3.02
CA PHE A 57 -9.03 -9.90 -1.87
C PHE A 57 -9.21 -9.00 -0.64
N PHE A 58 -8.30 -8.04 -0.40
CA PHE A 58 -8.48 -7.07 0.67
C PHE A 58 -9.68 -6.14 0.45
N LEU A 59 -9.93 -5.75 -0.81
CA LEU A 59 -11.12 -4.98 -1.16
C LEU A 59 -12.40 -5.79 -0.92
N LEU A 60 -12.42 -7.07 -1.31
CA LEU A 60 -13.55 -7.96 -1.03
C LEU A 60 -13.74 -8.18 0.48
N LEU A 61 -12.64 -8.33 1.23
CA LEU A 61 -12.66 -8.47 2.67
C LEU A 61 -13.25 -7.24 3.36
N ALA A 62 -13.02 -6.03 2.83
CA ALA A 62 -13.63 -4.81 3.35
C ALA A 62 -15.17 -4.86 3.26
N PHE A 63 -15.73 -5.37 2.16
CA PHE A 63 -17.18 -5.56 2.03
C PHE A 63 -17.71 -6.66 2.94
N VAL A 64 -16.98 -7.77 3.07
CA VAL A 64 -17.33 -8.85 4.01
C VAL A 64 -17.34 -8.33 5.44
N TRP A 65 -16.34 -7.54 5.82
CA TRP A 65 -16.25 -6.92 7.13
C TRP A 65 -17.41 -5.95 7.38
N GLN A 66 -17.70 -5.07 6.41
CA GLN A 66 -18.84 -4.16 6.49
C GLN A 66 -20.17 -4.91 6.60
N ALA A 67 -20.36 -6.00 5.85
CA ALA A 67 -21.53 -6.87 5.97
C ALA A 67 -21.62 -7.53 7.36
N ALA A 68 -20.49 -7.99 7.92
CA ALA A 68 -20.44 -8.62 9.24
C ALA A 68 -20.82 -7.65 10.37
N VAL A 69 -20.49 -6.37 10.25
CA VAL A 69 -20.91 -5.33 11.21
C VAL A 69 -22.25 -4.67 10.86
N SER A 70 -22.95 -5.16 9.84
CA SER A 70 -24.29 -4.71 9.38
C SER A 70 -24.34 -3.34 8.70
N PHE A 71 -23.27 -2.90 8.03
CA PHE A 71 -23.20 -1.61 7.30
C PHE A 71 -23.68 -0.42 8.14
N ARG A 72 -23.20 -0.36 9.39
CA ARG A 72 -23.48 0.75 10.31
C ARG A 72 -22.63 1.97 9.98
#